data_AF-A0A7Y8X5B9-F1
#
_entry.id   AF-A0A7Y8X5B9-F1
#
_cell.length_a   1.000
_cell.length_b   1.000
_cell.length_c   1.000
_cell.angle_alpha   90.00
_cell.angle_beta   90.00
_cell.angle_gamma   90.00
#
_symmetry.space_group_name_H-M   'P 1'
#
loop_
_entity.id
_entity.type
_entity.pdbx_description
1 polymer ?
#
loop_
_entity_poly.entity_id
_entity_poly.type
_entity_poly.pdbx_seq_one_letter_code
_entity_poly.pdbx_strand_id
1 'polypeptide(L)'
;MTGGPGGGLRLTWVQPEDLVGHELRQAAEDGRDAEPLLRRWLAAGGRPAPARAGACAEPSPPELRDLAARLLTELAALPRPSAAAEPATWPAVTAA
;
A
#
# COMPACT_ATOMS: atom_id res chain seq x y z
N MET A 1 0.44 -42.98 13.64
CA MET A 1 0.92 -41.72 13.04
C MET A 1 -0.28 -40.84 12.74
N THR A 2 -0.68 -40.00 13.69
CA THR A 2 -1.68 -38.95 13.50
C THR A 2 -1.04 -37.84 12.66
N GLY A 3 -1.41 -37.74 11.38
CA GLY A 3 -0.99 -36.63 10.54
C GLY A 3 -1.65 -35.35 11.02
N GLY A 4 -0.84 -34.38 11.48
CA GLY A 4 -1.32 -33.03 11.75
C GLY A 4 -1.81 -32.36 10.47
N PRO A 5 -2.75 -31.40 10.52
CA PRO A 5 -3.24 -30.74 9.32
C PRO A 5 -2.07 -30.06 8.60
N GLY A 6 -1.76 -30.54 7.40
CA GLY A 6 -0.77 -29.93 6.53
C GLY A 6 -1.10 -28.46 6.34
N GLY A 7 -0.12 -27.58 6.59
CA GLY A 7 -0.28 -26.13 6.55
C GLY A 7 -0.70 -25.66 5.16
N GLY A 8 -2.00 -25.52 4.96
CA GLY A 8 -2.58 -24.95 3.74
C GLY A 8 -2.33 -23.45 3.64
N LEU A 9 -2.28 -22.94 2.42
CA LEU A 9 -2.17 -21.50 2.13
C LEU A 9 -3.45 -20.77 2.56
N ARG A 10 -3.33 -19.74 3.41
CA ARG A 10 -4.44 -18.84 3.76
C ARG A 10 -4.47 -17.64 2.83
N LEU A 11 -5.56 -17.50 2.07
CA LEU A 11 -5.84 -16.33 1.25
C LEU A 11 -6.74 -15.36 2.03
N THR A 12 -6.43 -14.07 1.94
CA THR A 12 -7.25 -12.99 2.52
C THR A 12 -7.18 -11.78 1.60
N TRP A 13 -8.24 -10.97 1.59
CA TRP A 13 -8.30 -9.74 0.81
C TRP A 13 -7.94 -8.55 1.68
N VAL A 14 -6.99 -7.75 1.21
CA VAL A 14 -6.68 -6.45 1.81
C VAL A 14 -7.79 -5.45 1.51
N GLN A 15 -8.06 -4.57 2.46
CA GLN A 15 -8.95 -3.43 2.28
C GLN A 15 -8.13 -2.18 1.87
N PRO A 16 -8.75 -1.14 1.30
CA PRO A 16 -8.04 0.09 0.94
C PRO A 16 -7.23 0.70 2.10
N GLU A 17 -7.79 0.72 3.31
CA GLU A 17 -7.13 1.22 4.51
C GLU A 17 -5.86 0.46 4.90
N ASP A 18 -5.79 -0.84 4.54
CA ASP A 18 -4.60 -1.67 4.80
C ASP A 18 -3.44 -1.22 3.90
N LEU A 19 -3.73 -0.60 2.75
CA LEU A 19 -2.74 -0.22 1.74
C LEU A 19 -2.20 1.20 1.92
N VAL A 20 -2.99 2.13 2.47
CA VAL A 20 -2.61 3.56 2.54
C VAL A 20 -1.26 3.76 3.22
N GLY A 21 -1.04 3.10 4.35
CA GLY A 21 0.24 3.19 5.07
C GLY A 21 1.41 2.75 4.20
N HIS A 22 1.25 1.64 3.47
CA HIS A 22 2.26 1.12 2.55
C HIS A 22 2.55 2.09 1.41
N GLU A 23 1.51 2.62 0.75
CA GLU A 23 1.67 3.56 -0.37
C GLU A 23 2.30 4.89 0.05
N LEU A 24 2.01 5.37 1.26
CA LEU A 24 2.69 6.55 1.82
C LEU A 24 4.19 6.30 2.03
N ARG A 25 4.56 5.12 2.54
CA ARG A 25 5.97 4.74 2.67
C ARG A 25 6.63 4.57 1.30
N GLN A 26 5.98 3.90 0.35
CA GLN A 26 6.48 3.77 -1.02
C GLN A 26 6.68 5.13 -1.69
N ALA A 27 5.73 6.06 -1.50
CA ALA A 27 5.86 7.41 -2.03
C ALA A 27 7.09 8.13 -1.47
N ALA A 28 7.39 7.99 -0.18
CA ALA A 28 8.60 8.55 0.41
C ALA A 28 9.89 7.90 -0.14
N GLU A 29 9.91 6.58 -0.30
CA GLU A 29 11.03 5.83 -0.90
C GLU A 29 11.28 6.24 -2.36
N ASP A 30 10.21 6.53 -3.11
CA ASP A 30 10.25 7.03 -4.49
C ASP A 30 10.60 8.53 -4.59
N GLY A 31 10.74 9.23 -3.46
CA GLY A 31 10.98 10.67 -3.43
C GLY A 31 9.77 11.52 -3.86
N ARG A 32 8.54 10.98 -3.76
CA ARG A 32 7.28 11.69 -4.03
C ARG A 32 6.83 12.46 -2.79
N ASP A 33 6.29 13.67 -2.99
CA ASP A 33 5.72 14.48 -1.91
C ASP A 33 4.34 13.98 -1.48
N ALA A 34 4.31 12.99 -0.60
CA ALA A 34 3.08 12.42 -0.02
C ALA A 34 2.74 12.98 1.37
N GLU A 35 3.53 13.92 1.86
CA GLU A 35 3.43 14.44 3.24
C GLU A 35 2.07 15.13 3.55
N PRO A 36 1.45 15.89 2.62
CA PRO A 36 0.07 16.36 2.81
C PRO A 36 -0.96 15.24 2.98
N LEU A 37 -0.78 14.13 2.25
CA LEU A 37 -1.68 12.97 2.29
C LEU A 37 -1.48 12.16 3.58
N LEU A 38 -0.24 12.04 4.06
CA LEU A 38 0.08 11.44 5.35
C LEU A 38 -0.63 12.19 6.49
N ARG A 39 -0.53 13.52 6.52
CA ARG A 39 -1.21 14.32 7.54
C ARG A 39 -2.72 14.13 7.54
N ARG A 40 -3.34 14.11 6.35
CA ARG A 40 -4.79 13.88 6.19
C ARG A 40 -5.19 12.48 6.68
N TRP A 41 -4.37 11.46 6.37
CA TRP A 41 -4.59 10.10 6.82
C TRP A 41 -4.55 9.98 8.35
N LEU A 42 -3.50 10.51 8.98
CA LEU A 42 -3.35 10.45 10.43
C LEU A 42 -4.44 11.24 11.16
N ALA A 43 -4.84 12.40 10.64
CA ALA A 43 -5.91 13.21 11.22
C ALA A 43 -7.27 12.50 11.23
N ALA A 44 -7.50 11.57 10.29
CA ALA A 44 -8.72 10.77 10.22
C ALA A 44 -8.67 9.51 11.09
N GLY A 45 -7.60 9.29 11.87
CA GLY A 45 -7.40 8.08 12.68
C GLY A 45 -6.71 6.95 11.93
N GLY A 46 -6.20 7.22 10.72
CA GLY A 46 -5.35 6.30 9.98
C GLY A 46 -4.02 6.02 10.69
N ARG A 47 -3.39 4.89 10.33
CA ARG A 47 -2.12 4.43 10.92
C ARG A 47 -1.00 4.38 9.87
N PRO A 48 0.27 4.57 10.26
CA PRO A 48 1.40 4.38 9.36
C PRO A 48 1.50 2.91 8.90
N ALA A 49 2.36 2.66 7.89
CA ALA A 49 2.61 1.29 7.40
C ALA A 49 2.96 0.35 8.56
N PRO A 50 2.26 -0.80 8.69
CA PRO A 50 2.64 -1.79 9.69
C PRO A 50 3.99 -2.42 9.34
N ALA A 51 4.74 -2.84 10.35
CA ALA A 51 6.02 -3.53 10.17
C ALA A 51 5.87 -4.89 9.46
N ARG A 52 4.67 -5.50 9.53
CA ARG A 52 4.30 -6.70 8.76
C ARG A 52 3.02 -6.40 7.98
N ALA A 53 3.05 -6.72 6.69
CA ALA A 53 1.89 -6.57 5.82
C ALA A 53 0.88 -7.69 6.07
N GLY A 54 -0.41 -7.36 5.95
CA GLY A 54 -1.51 -8.30 6.05
C GLY A 54 -2.85 -7.56 6.06
N ALA A 55 -3.91 -8.23 5.60
CA ALA A 55 -5.25 -7.68 5.70
C ALA A 55 -5.67 -7.55 7.18
N CYS A 56 -6.27 -6.43 7.56
CA CYS A 56 -6.95 -6.35 8.84
C CYS A 56 -8.05 -7.42 8.92
N ALA A 57 -8.25 -7.98 10.13
CA ALA A 57 -9.25 -9.02 10.35
C ALA A 57 -10.68 -8.50 10.22
N GLU A 58 -10.89 -7.23 10.56
CA GLU A 58 -12.17 -6.53 10.47
C GLU A 58 -11.99 -5.25 9.66
N PRO A 59 -12.96 -4.89 8.79
CA PRO A 59 -12.93 -3.63 8.06
C PRO A 59 -12.98 -2.43 9.01
N SER A 60 -12.31 -1.35 8.62
CA SER A 60 -12.43 -0.06 9.32
C SER A 60 -13.80 0.58 9.12
N PRO A 61 -14.16 1.60 9.94
CA PRO A 61 -15.37 2.40 9.74
C PRO A 61 -15.50 2.88 8.28
N PRO A 62 -16.70 2.86 7.68
CA PRO A 62 -16.90 3.15 6.25
C PRO A 62 -16.27 4.46 5.78
N GLU A 63 -16.32 5.50 6.61
CA GLU A 63 -15.79 6.83 6.29
C GLU A 63 -14.26 6.80 6.11
N LEU A 64 -13.58 6.00 6.93
CA LEU A 64 -12.13 5.82 6.84
C LEU A 64 -11.75 5.01 5.59
N ARG A 65 -12.56 4.01 5.21
CA ARG A 65 -12.37 3.23 3.99
C ARG A 65 -12.57 4.06 2.72
N ASP A 66 -13.60 4.90 2.71
CA ASP A 66 -13.85 5.84 1.63
C ASP A 66 -12.72 6.87 1.50
N LEU A 67 -12.20 7.35 2.63
CA LEU A 67 -11.02 8.20 2.62
C LEU A 67 -9.81 7.47 2.07
N ALA A 68 -9.58 6.23 2.49
CA ALA A 68 -8.46 5.42 2.01
C ALA A 68 -8.50 5.25 0.48
N ALA A 69 -9.67 4.91 -0.09
CA ALA A 69 -9.82 4.80 -1.55
C ALA A 69 -9.47 6.11 -2.29
N ARG A 70 -9.91 7.26 -1.76
CA ARG A 70 -9.55 8.58 -2.32
C ARG A 70 -8.05 8.87 -2.22
N LEU A 71 -7.46 8.62 -1.04
CA LEU A 71 -6.03 8.85 -0.82
C LEU A 71 -5.17 7.96 -1.73
N LEU A 72 -5.54 6.70 -1.94
CA LEU A 72 -4.83 5.81 -2.88
C LEU A 72 -4.86 6.36 -4.32
N THR A 73 -5.99 6.93 -4.73
CA THR A 73 -6.11 7.60 -6.04
C THR A 73 -5.21 8.84 -6.10
N GLU A 74 -5.22 9.68 -5.06
CA GLU A 74 -4.39 10.88 -4.96
C GLU A 74 -2.88 10.53 -4.95
N LEU A 75 -2.49 9.47 -4.22
CA LEU A 75 -1.11 8.97 -4.17
C LEU A 75 -0.62 8.45 -5.51
N ALA A 76 -1.47 7.74 -6.26
CA ALA A 76 -1.14 7.24 -7.60
C ALA A 76 -0.94 8.37 -8.62
N ALA A 77 -1.55 9.54 -8.38
CA ALA A 77 -1.42 10.72 -9.23
C ALA A 77 -0.18 11.58 -8.92
N LEU A 78 0.55 11.30 -7.83
CA LEU A 78 1.76 12.06 -7.51
C LEU A 78 2.82 11.92 -8.60
N PRO A 79 3.55 13.00 -8.94
CA PRO A 79 4.68 12.93 -9.86
C PRO A 79 5.70 11.90 -9.39
N ARG A 80 6.20 11.07 -10.31
CA ARG A 80 7.19 10.02 -10.03
C ARG A 80 8.53 10.39 -10.65
N PRO A 81 9.53 10.84 -9.86
CA PRO A 81 10.85 11.22 -10.38
C PRO A 81 11.56 10.08 -11.12
N SER A 82 11.39 8.84 -10.65
CA SER A 82 11.99 7.64 -11.23
C SER A 82 11.36 7.17 -12.53
N ALA A 83 10.16 7.68 -12.90
CA ALA A 83 9.42 7.17 -14.06
C ALA A 83 10.18 7.34 -15.39
N ALA A 84 11.04 8.36 -15.50
CA ALA A 84 11.86 8.57 -16.69
C ALA A 84 12.98 7.51 -16.87
N ALA A 85 13.40 6.88 -15.78
CA ALA A 85 14.42 5.83 -15.78
C ALA A 85 13.82 4.41 -15.87
N GLU A 86 12.50 4.29 -15.76
CA GLU A 86 11.82 3.00 -15.78
C GLU A 86 11.78 2.42 -17.21
N PRO A 87 12.21 1.17 -17.42
CA PRO A 87 12.19 0.54 -18.74
C PRO A 87 10.73 0.33 -19.20
N ALA A 88 10.31 1.07 -20.22
CA ALA A 88 8.95 0.98 -20.77
C ALA A 88 8.74 -0.19 -21.74
N THR A 89 9.77 -0.98 -22.04
CA THR A 89 9.70 -2.10 -22.99
C THR A 89 10.46 -3.32 -22.46
N TRP A 90 10.00 -4.50 -22.86
CA TRP A 90 10.64 -5.77 -22.46
C TRP A 90 12.14 -5.83 -22.81
N PRO A 91 12.60 -5.43 -24.02
CA PRO A 91 14.04 -5.46 -24.34
C PRO A 91 14.89 -4.47 -23.53
N ALA A 92 14.29 -3.43 -22.94
CA ALA A 92 15.00 -2.43 -22.14
C ALA A 92 15.28 -2.92 -20.69
N VAL A 93 14.65 -4.01 -20.26
CA VAL A 93 14.90 -4.62 -18.95
C VAL A 93 16.21 -5.40 -19.01
N THR A 94 17.21 -4.97 -18.24
CA THR A 94 18.52 -5.63 -18.14
C THR A 94 18.74 -6.21 -16.74
N ALA A 95 19.56 -7.25 -16.62
CA ALA A 95 20.07 -7.67 -15.31
C ALA A 95 21.04 -6.60 -14.78
N ALA A 96 21.10 -6.46 -13.45
CA ALA A 96 22.03 -5.57 -12.76
C ALA A 96 23.45 -6.15 -12.66
#